data_AF-A0A8X6UMB4-F1
#
_entry.id   AF-A0A8X6UMB4-F1
#
_cell.length_a   1.000
_cell.length_b   1.000
_cell.length_c   1.000
_cell.angle_alpha   90.00
_cell.angle_beta   90.00
_cell.angle_gamma   90.00
#
_symmetry.space_group_name_H-M   'P 1'
#
loop_
_entity.id
_entity.type
_entity.pdbx_description
1 polymer ?
#
loop_
_entity_poly.entity_id
_entity_poly.type
_entity_poly.pdbx_seq_one_letter_code
_entity_poly.pdbx_strand_id
1 'polypeptide(L)'
;MKSVLQVLQLSDLLDVRHSVFVIGAAGSGKSSVCQTLLTVHRNERPLALDLNPKAVTNDELFGTINPATREWKDGLLSSLIRDLVNATTDGPRWLILDGDIDPMWIESLNSVMDDNRVLTLASRERISLTPTMRLIFEVSTLERATPATVSRGGVLYLDSADVGWNPYVVSWIERRSVQSEKANLIIFFDKYVPPCLEAMTKRFKTVLPIPDICYVQTLCCLLECLLTPENTPPDSPNELYELYFVFCCVWAFGSGLALSSGTDGRLEFSNWFLSEFKSVKFPISGTPGQGGADASTVFDYYIDTKRFYPWSRKLQKFQPSLDVSLQNTLVPTKETQRIQYMMDLLISKGHPIMLVGASGCGKTSVIRSTLEALDQESIYLVVNVPFNFYTSSATVQRAMELHLEKKVGKNFGPPGQKKIIYFIDDFNIPEVDSYGTCQPHTIIRQHLDYGHWYDRNKLTLKEVTNCQYLVSMCPTAGSCTINPRLQVKSNVKLIDHISSMF
;
A
#
# COMPACT_ATOMS: atom_id res chain seq x y z
N MET A 1 20.52 9.79 -13.23
CA MET A 1 20.41 10.68 -14.41
C MET A 1 19.00 10.69 -15.00
N LYS A 2 18.34 9.56 -15.26
CA LYS A 2 16.98 9.54 -15.87
C LYS A 2 15.88 10.18 -15.03
N SER A 3 15.88 10.01 -13.70
CA SER A 3 14.92 10.68 -12.81
C SER A 3 15.00 12.21 -12.85
N VAL A 4 16.20 12.76 -13.02
CA VAL A 4 16.40 14.22 -13.16
C VAL A 4 15.82 14.72 -14.49
N LEU A 5 16.00 13.96 -15.57
CA LEU A 5 15.41 14.30 -16.87
C LEU A 5 13.88 14.38 -16.79
N GLN A 6 13.23 13.45 -16.09
CA GLN A 6 11.77 13.44 -15.91
C GLN A 6 11.29 14.66 -15.10
N VAL A 7 12.05 15.08 -14.09
CA VAL A 7 11.76 16.31 -13.32
C VAL A 7 11.91 17.56 -14.19
N LEU A 8 12.95 17.63 -15.03
CA LEU A 8 13.15 18.74 -15.97
C LEU A 8 12.03 18.80 -17.01
N GLN A 9 11.67 17.65 -17.60
CA GLN A 9 10.56 17.57 -18.54
C GLN A 9 9.23 17.99 -17.91
N LEU A 10 8.98 17.64 -16.65
CA LEU A 10 7.80 18.11 -15.94
C LEU A 10 7.82 19.63 -15.77
N SER A 11 8.97 20.20 -15.43
CA SER A 11 9.14 21.66 -15.30
C SER A 11 8.86 22.37 -16.63
N ASP A 12 9.51 21.94 -17.72
CA ASP A 12 9.32 22.51 -19.05
C ASP A 12 7.87 22.41 -19.52
N LEU A 13 7.20 21.28 -19.24
CA LEU A 13 5.79 21.09 -19.56
C LEU A 13 4.87 22.02 -18.76
N LEU A 14 5.15 22.24 -17.48
CA LEU A 14 4.37 23.14 -16.63
C LEU A 14 4.55 24.61 -16.99
N ASP A 15 5.64 24.98 -17.66
CA ASP A 15 5.83 26.33 -18.20
C ASP A 15 4.96 26.59 -19.43
N VAL A 16 4.74 25.55 -20.25
CA VAL A 16 3.94 25.64 -21.48
C VAL A 16 2.45 25.40 -21.24
N ARG A 17 2.10 24.42 -20.40
CA ARG A 17 0.73 23.97 -20.15
C ARG A 17 0.40 24.07 -18.66
N HIS A 18 -0.77 24.62 -18.33
CA HIS A 18 -1.23 24.67 -16.95
C HIS A 18 -1.82 23.34 -16.46
N SER A 19 -2.20 22.44 -17.37
CA SER A 19 -2.71 21.10 -17.06
C SER A 19 -1.75 20.04 -17.60
N VAL A 20 -1.30 19.11 -16.76
CA VAL A 20 -0.36 18.06 -17.14
C VAL A 20 -0.78 16.70 -16.60
N PHE A 21 -0.80 15.69 -17.47
CA PHE A 21 -1.02 14.28 -17.14
C PHE A 21 0.34 13.61 -16.91
N VAL A 22 0.58 13.14 -15.69
CA VAL A 22 1.75 12.33 -15.34
C VAL A 22 1.31 10.87 -15.31
N ILE A 23 1.70 10.14 -16.35
CA ILE A 23 1.26 8.77 -16.61
C ILE A 23 2.36 7.79 -16.24
N GLY A 24 2.00 6.68 -15.62
CA GLY A 24 2.92 5.55 -15.47
C GLY A 24 2.34 4.46 -14.57
N ALA A 25 2.92 3.26 -14.63
CA ALA A 25 2.48 2.14 -13.81
C ALA A 25 2.59 2.43 -12.29
N ALA A 26 1.93 1.61 -11.47
CA ALA A 26 2.10 1.69 -10.03
C ALA A 26 3.59 1.49 -9.66
N GLY A 27 4.13 2.35 -8.81
CA GLY A 27 5.55 2.30 -8.42
C GLY A 27 6.53 2.98 -9.38
N SER A 28 6.08 3.61 -10.47
CA SER A 28 6.96 4.31 -11.42
C SER A 28 7.58 5.62 -10.91
N GLY A 29 7.38 5.99 -9.64
CA GLY A 29 7.96 7.20 -9.05
C GLY A 29 7.26 8.52 -9.39
N LYS A 30 6.04 8.51 -9.96
CA LYS A 30 5.24 9.72 -10.28
C LYS A 30 5.24 10.76 -9.16
N SER A 31 4.76 10.35 -7.99
CA SER A 31 4.65 11.24 -6.83
C SER A 31 6.02 11.75 -6.37
N SER A 32 7.09 10.95 -6.51
CA SER A 32 8.45 11.37 -6.21
C SER A 32 8.96 12.43 -7.19
N VAL A 33 8.62 12.34 -8.50
CA VAL A 33 8.95 13.37 -9.50
C VAL A 33 8.25 14.69 -9.15
N CYS A 34 6.94 14.65 -8.86
CA CYS A 34 6.17 15.82 -8.44
C CYS A 34 6.72 16.45 -7.15
N GLN A 35 6.96 15.64 -6.12
CA GLN A 35 7.51 16.09 -4.84
C GLN A 35 8.92 16.67 -4.98
N THR A 36 9.77 16.09 -5.84
CA THR A 36 11.11 16.62 -6.09
C THR A 36 11.03 18.01 -6.71
N LEU A 37 10.15 18.20 -7.70
CA LEU A 37 9.97 19.50 -8.34
C LEU A 37 9.39 20.55 -7.38
N LEU A 38 8.45 20.18 -6.51
CA LEU A 38 7.98 21.06 -5.42
C LEU A 38 9.09 21.42 -4.44
N THR A 39 9.97 20.46 -4.13
CA THR A 39 11.11 20.70 -3.22
C THR A 39 12.11 21.68 -3.81
N VAL A 40 12.31 21.69 -5.13
CA VAL A 40 13.15 22.67 -5.82
C VAL A 40 12.60 24.09 -5.62
N HIS A 41 11.28 24.26 -5.66
CA HIS A 41 10.62 25.55 -5.47
C HIS A 41 10.43 25.95 -4.00
N ARG A 42 10.97 25.19 -3.03
CA ARG A 42 10.69 25.39 -1.59
C ARG A 42 10.92 26.81 -1.08
N ASN A 43 11.90 27.53 -1.64
CA ASN A 43 12.19 28.91 -1.27
C ASN A 43 11.06 29.89 -1.61
N GLU A 44 10.24 29.55 -2.61
CA GLU A 44 9.10 30.34 -3.08
C GLU A 44 7.81 29.98 -2.33
N ARG A 45 7.87 29.07 -1.35
CA ARG A 45 6.73 28.59 -0.56
C ARG A 45 5.61 28.04 -1.47
N PRO A 46 5.89 26.97 -2.23
CA PRO A 46 4.93 26.37 -3.14
C PRO A 46 3.78 25.76 -2.33
N LEU A 47 2.57 25.81 -2.87
CA LEU A 47 1.38 25.23 -2.25
C LEU A 47 0.85 24.12 -3.14
N ALA A 48 0.84 22.89 -2.64
CA ALA A 48 0.24 21.76 -3.33
C ALA A 48 -0.89 21.18 -2.48
N LEU A 49 -2.06 21.00 -3.09
CA LEU A 49 -3.18 20.25 -2.53
C LEU A 49 -3.38 18.99 -3.35
N ASP A 50 -3.65 17.87 -2.69
CA ASP A 50 -3.90 16.59 -3.33
C ASP A 50 -5.33 16.11 -3.09
N LEU A 51 -5.87 15.37 -4.05
CA LEU A 51 -7.19 14.77 -3.97
C LEU A 51 -7.28 13.57 -4.91
N ASN A 52 -7.76 12.44 -4.42
CA ASN A 52 -8.26 11.37 -5.27
C ASN A 52 -9.72 11.65 -5.69
N PRO A 53 -10.00 11.98 -6.97
CA PRO A 53 -11.34 12.34 -7.42
C PRO A 53 -12.38 11.24 -7.20
N LYS A 54 -11.92 9.97 -7.16
CA LYS A 54 -12.75 8.78 -7.00
C LYS A 54 -12.98 8.39 -5.54
N ALA A 55 -12.38 9.11 -4.58
CA ALA A 55 -12.62 8.89 -3.15
C ALA A 55 -13.99 9.44 -2.69
N VAL A 56 -14.57 10.34 -3.47
CA VAL A 56 -15.89 10.95 -3.26
C VAL A 56 -16.79 10.70 -4.48
N THR A 57 -18.09 10.95 -4.35
CA THR A 57 -18.99 10.89 -5.51
C THR A 57 -18.82 12.13 -6.39
N ASN A 58 -19.29 12.10 -7.63
CA ASN A 58 -19.22 13.27 -8.53
C ASN A 58 -19.98 14.48 -7.97
N ASP A 59 -21.13 14.25 -7.34
CA ASP A 59 -21.91 15.30 -6.68
C ASP A 59 -21.16 15.92 -5.50
N GLU A 60 -20.42 15.11 -4.73
CA GLU A 60 -19.56 15.60 -3.65
C GLU A 60 -18.29 16.28 -4.17
N LEU A 61 -17.81 15.89 -5.36
CA LEU A 61 -16.63 16.45 -5.99
C LEU A 61 -16.89 17.85 -6.55
N PHE A 62 -17.96 18.02 -7.32
CA PHE A 62 -18.29 19.27 -8.04
C PHE A 62 -19.35 20.13 -7.35
N GLY A 63 -20.11 19.57 -6.43
CA GLY A 63 -21.26 20.21 -5.81
C GLY A 63 -22.56 19.88 -6.54
N THR A 64 -23.66 19.96 -5.80
CA THR A 64 -25.00 19.63 -6.30
C THR A 64 -26.07 20.51 -5.68
N ILE A 65 -27.19 20.68 -6.38
CA ILE A 65 -28.36 21.37 -5.84
C ILE A 65 -29.16 20.34 -5.04
N ASN A 66 -29.38 20.60 -3.75
CA ASN A 66 -30.20 19.72 -2.94
C ASN A 66 -31.65 19.70 -3.50
N PRO A 67 -32.18 18.54 -3.90
CA PRO A 67 -33.51 18.48 -4.52
C PRO A 67 -34.63 18.90 -3.58
N ALA A 68 -34.45 18.73 -2.26
CA ALA A 68 -35.45 19.08 -1.25
C ALA A 68 -35.43 20.57 -0.89
N THR A 69 -34.25 21.14 -0.61
CA THR A 69 -34.14 22.55 -0.17
C THR A 69 -33.93 23.53 -1.32
N ARG A 70 -33.57 23.04 -2.53
CA ARG A 70 -33.12 23.84 -3.68
C ARG A 70 -31.89 24.70 -3.41
N GLU A 71 -31.18 24.45 -2.31
CA GLU A 71 -29.93 25.14 -1.98
C GLU A 71 -28.73 24.46 -2.64
N TRP A 72 -27.74 25.27 -3.00
CA TRP A 72 -26.47 24.79 -3.54
C TRP A 72 -25.60 24.21 -2.41
N LYS A 73 -25.15 22.97 -2.57
CA LYS A 73 -24.08 22.38 -1.76
C LYS A 73 -22.79 22.41 -2.57
N ASP A 74 -21.77 23.08 -2.03
CA ASP A 74 -20.47 23.18 -2.70
C ASP A 74 -19.74 21.83 -2.74
N GLY A 75 -18.91 21.66 -3.77
CA GLY A 75 -18.09 20.47 -3.98
C GLY A 75 -16.71 20.59 -3.35
N LEU A 76 -16.08 19.44 -3.12
CA LEU A 76 -14.73 19.39 -2.59
C LEU A 76 -13.70 20.02 -3.55
N LEU A 77 -13.79 19.71 -4.85
CA LEU A 77 -12.86 20.22 -5.85
C LEU A 77 -12.97 21.75 -5.99
N SER A 78 -14.21 22.27 -6.05
CA SER A 78 -14.44 23.71 -6.14
C SER A 78 -13.88 24.43 -4.91
N SER A 79 -14.11 23.90 -3.70
CA SER A 79 -13.52 24.43 -2.46
C SER A 79 -11.99 24.47 -2.51
N LEU A 80 -11.32 23.39 -2.92
CA LEU A 80 -9.85 23.34 -2.99
C LEU A 80 -9.30 24.33 -4.02
N ILE A 81 -9.98 24.50 -5.16
CA ILE A 81 -9.57 25.48 -6.18
C ILE A 81 -9.73 26.90 -5.62
N ARG A 82 -10.81 27.22 -4.89
CA ARG A 82 -10.95 28.52 -4.22
C ARG A 82 -9.82 28.78 -3.24
N ASP A 83 -9.47 27.77 -2.43
CA ASP A 83 -8.38 27.88 -1.45
C ASP A 83 -7.05 28.19 -2.13
N LEU A 84 -6.75 27.55 -3.27
CA LEU A 84 -5.56 27.84 -4.07
C LEU A 84 -5.60 29.24 -4.71
N VAL A 85 -6.75 29.65 -5.25
CA VAL A 85 -6.91 30.99 -5.86
C VAL A 85 -6.66 32.09 -4.82
N ASN A 86 -7.19 31.90 -3.60
CA ASN A 86 -7.08 32.87 -2.51
C ASN A 86 -5.75 32.80 -1.74
N ALA A 87 -4.94 31.77 -1.97
CA ALA A 87 -3.65 31.63 -1.31
C ALA A 87 -2.68 32.74 -1.73
N THR A 88 -2.03 33.38 -0.74
CA THR A 88 -1.06 34.46 -0.93
C THR A 88 0.38 33.92 -0.95
N THR A 89 0.63 32.89 -1.73
CA THR A 89 1.97 32.30 -1.89
C THR A 89 2.63 32.85 -3.16
N ASP A 90 3.92 33.15 -3.08
CA ASP A 90 4.70 33.66 -4.22
C ASP A 90 5.06 32.55 -5.23
N GLY A 91 5.12 31.31 -4.76
CA GLY A 91 5.50 30.14 -5.55
C GLY A 91 4.35 29.44 -6.28
N PRO A 92 4.65 28.32 -6.96
CA PRO A 92 3.67 27.59 -7.75
C PRO A 92 2.56 26.99 -6.87
N ARG A 93 1.34 27.00 -7.41
CA ARG A 93 0.12 26.51 -6.73
C ARG A 93 -0.46 25.31 -7.46
N TRP A 94 -0.34 24.13 -6.90
CA TRP A 94 -0.68 22.88 -7.57
C TRP A 94 -1.91 22.25 -6.97
N LEU A 95 -2.78 21.74 -7.85
CA LEU A 95 -3.81 20.77 -7.49
C LEU A 95 -3.42 19.43 -8.13
N ILE A 96 -3.10 18.46 -7.29
CA ILE A 96 -2.71 17.11 -7.69
C ILE A 96 -3.93 16.21 -7.60
N LEU A 97 -4.45 15.80 -8.75
CA LEU A 97 -5.55 14.85 -8.87
C LEU A 97 -4.97 13.46 -9.06
N ASP A 98 -4.87 12.73 -7.95
CA ASP A 98 -4.29 11.41 -7.90
C ASP A 98 -5.39 10.35 -7.93
N GLY A 99 -5.74 9.85 -9.11
CA GLY A 99 -6.74 8.82 -9.29
C GLY A 99 -6.88 8.42 -10.75
N ASP A 100 -7.47 7.25 -11.02
CA ASP A 100 -7.71 6.82 -12.38
C ASP A 100 -8.78 7.70 -13.05
N ILE A 101 -8.61 7.97 -14.35
CA ILE A 101 -9.52 8.82 -15.13
C ILE A 101 -10.71 8.01 -15.61
N ASP A 102 -11.89 8.61 -15.48
CA ASP A 102 -13.08 8.19 -16.19
C ASP A 102 -13.84 9.40 -16.77
N PRO A 103 -14.65 9.20 -17.83
CA PRO A 103 -15.37 10.28 -18.49
C PRO A 103 -16.29 11.09 -17.57
N MET A 104 -16.83 10.50 -16.50
CA MET A 104 -17.88 11.13 -15.71
C MET A 104 -17.39 12.35 -14.94
N TRP A 105 -16.15 12.33 -14.47
CA TRP A 105 -15.58 13.48 -13.76
C TRP A 105 -14.62 14.31 -14.60
N ILE A 106 -13.85 13.69 -15.51
CA ILE A 106 -12.83 14.44 -16.28
C ILE A 106 -13.47 15.40 -17.30
N GLU A 107 -14.62 15.05 -17.88
CA GLU A 107 -15.28 15.91 -18.87
C GLU A 107 -15.79 17.21 -18.25
N SER A 108 -16.16 17.18 -16.97
CA SER A 108 -16.53 18.36 -16.19
C SER A 108 -15.36 19.33 -15.98
N LEU A 109 -14.12 18.89 -16.25
CA LEU A 109 -12.91 19.72 -16.18
C LEU A 109 -12.47 20.29 -17.53
N ASN A 110 -13.16 19.98 -18.63
CA ASN A 110 -12.72 20.38 -19.96
C ASN A 110 -12.50 21.90 -20.11
N SER A 111 -13.37 22.73 -19.53
CA SER A 111 -13.29 24.20 -19.57
C SER A 111 -12.21 24.80 -18.67
N VAL A 112 -11.75 24.07 -17.65
CA VAL A 112 -10.63 24.51 -16.81
C VAL A 112 -9.28 24.03 -17.34
N MET A 113 -9.29 22.90 -18.05
CA MET A 113 -8.08 22.34 -18.69
C MET A 113 -7.69 23.07 -19.97
N ASP A 114 -8.64 23.67 -20.68
CA ASP A 114 -8.35 24.47 -21.87
C ASP A 114 -7.82 25.88 -21.54
N ASP A 115 -7.57 26.67 -22.57
CA ASP A 115 -6.99 28.02 -22.45
C ASP A 115 -7.91 29.00 -21.71
N ASN A 116 -9.19 28.68 -21.50
CA ASN A 116 -10.09 29.53 -20.72
C ASN A 116 -9.68 29.54 -19.24
N ARG A 117 -9.14 28.43 -18.71
CA ARG A 117 -8.74 28.29 -17.29
C ARG A 117 -9.89 28.64 -16.32
N VAL A 118 -11.13 28.35 -16.69
CA VAL A 118 -12.31 28.64 -15.87
C VAL A 118 -13.08 27.37 -15.56
N LEU A 119 -13.14 27.01 -14.28
CA LEU A 119 -14.06 25.98 -13.82
C LEU A 119 -15.48 26.54 -13.82
N THR A 120 -16.38 25.88 -14.54
CA THR A 120 -17.80 26.23 -14.58
C THR A 120 -18.61 25.16 -13.85
N LEU A 121 -19.24 25.54 -12.75
CA LEU A 121 -20.05 24.64 -11.92
C LEU A 121 -21.50 24.59 -12.41
N ALA A 122 -22.23 23.54 -12.01
CA ALA A 122 -23.66 23.42 -12.30
C ALA A 122 -24.50 24.57 -11.70
N SER A 123 -24.01 25.21 -10.63
CA SER A 123 -24.56 26.46 -10.07
C SER A 123 -24.44 27.68 -11.00
N ARG A 124 -23.75 27.53 -12.14
CA ARG A 124 -23.32 28.60 -13.05
C ARG A 124 -22.24 29.51 -12.47
N GLU A 125 -21.70 29.16 -11.30
CA GLU A 125 -20.51 29.82 -10.78
C GLU A 125 -19.30 29.54 -11.68
N ARG A 126 -18.48 30.58 -11.87
CA ARG A 126 -17.27 30.54 -12.68
C ARG A 126 -16.08 30.89 -11.81
N ILE A 127 -15.17 29.94 -11.63
CA ILE A 127 -13.94 30.11 -10.85
C ILE A 127 -12.77 30.13 -11.82
N SER A 128 -12.12 31.28 -11.95
CA SER A 128 -10.97 31.45 -12.84
C SER A 128 -9.68 31.11 -12.11
N LEU A 129 -8.85 30.26 -12.71
CA LEU A 129 -7.54 29.90 -12.15
C LEU A 129 -6.56 31.04 -12.36
N THR A 130 -5.67 31.22 -11.39
CA THR A 130 -4.59 32.20 -11.51
C THR A 130 -3.51 31.68 -12.48
N PRO A 131 -2.73 32.57 -13.14
CA PRO A 131 -1.68 32.16 -14.06
C PRO A 131 -0.58 31.28 -13.43
N THR A 132 -0.41 31.32 -12.12
CA THR A 132 0.56 30.50 -11.35
C THR A 132 0.04 29.13 -10.96
N MET A 133 -1.27 28.88 -11.12
CA MET A 133 -1.87 27.59 -10.75
C MET A 133 -1.59 26.52 -11.80
N ARG A 134 -1.42 25.28 -11.35
CA ARG A 134 -1.23 24.10 -12.20
C ARG A 134 -2.14 22.96 -11.75
N LEU A 135 -2.70 22.25 -12.71
CA LEU A 135 -3.46 21.01 -12.52
C LEU A 135 -2.57 19.84 -12.93
N ILE A 136 -2.32 18.92 -12.01
CA ILE A 136 -1.49 17.74 -12.26
C ILE A 136 -2.36 16.51 -12.05
N PHE A 137 -2.43 15.65 -13.06
CA PHE A 137 -3.17 14.40 -12.99
C PHE A 137 -2.19 13.24 -12.85
N GLU A 138 -2.13 12.60 -11.69
CA GLU A 138 -1.33 11.39 -11.49
C GLU A 138 -2.17 10.16 -11.80
N VAL A 139 -1.92 9.53 -12.96
CA VAL A 139 -2.76 8.46 -13.50
C VAL A 139 -1.93 7.24 -13.87
N SER A 140 -2.57 6.06 -13.84
CA SER A 140 -1.93 4.82 -14.28
C SER A 140 -1.97 4.69 -15.81
N THR A 141 -3.16 4.85 -16.38
CA THR A 141 -3.42 4.74 -17.82
C THR A 141 -4.39 5.84 -18.27
N LEU A 142 -4.42 6.11 -19.58
CA LEU A 142 -5.37 7.01 -20.23
C LEU A 142 -6.38 6.27 -21.11
N GLU A 143 -6.51 4.95 -20.98
CA GLU A 143 -7.34 4.12 -21.86
C GLU A 143 -8.81 4.55 -21.90
N ARG A 144 -9.28 5.19 -20.83
CA ARG A 144 -10.67 5.65 -20.69
C ARG A 144 -10.86 7.14 -20.93
N ALA A 145 -9.80 7.87 -21.24
CA ALA A 145 -9.87 9.28 -21.59
C ALA A 145 -10.02 9.44 -23.10
N THR A 146 -10.88 10.36 -23.55
CA THR A 146 -10.97 10.66 -24.98
C THR A 146 -9.74 11.45 -25.44
N PRO A 147 -9.24 11.24 -26.68
CA PRO A 147 -8.10 12.01 -27.20
C PRO A 147 -8.29 13.52 -27.15
N ALA A 148 -9.53 14.00 -27.30
CA ALA A 148 -9.90 15.41 -27.19
C ALA A 148 -9.80 15.97 -25.75
N THR A 149 -9.89 15.11 -24.74
CA THR A 149 -9.67 15.50 -23.33
C THR A 149 -8.17 15.60 -23.07
N VAL A 150 -7.41 14.59 -23.51
CA VAL A 150 -5.95 14.52 -23.29
C VAL A 150 -5.22 15.63 -24.04
N SER A 151 -5.68 16.03 -25.23
CA SER A 151 -5.06 17.09 -26.04
C SER A 151 -5.07 18.48 -25.39
N ARG A 152 -5.88 18.67 -24.33
CA ARG A 152 -5.96 19.92 -23.57
C ARG A 152 -4.79 20.09 -22.59
N GLY A 153 -4.10 19.01 -22.23
CA GLY A 153 -2.98 19.02 -21.29
C GLY A 153 -1.65 18.59 -21.92
N GLY A 154 -0.57 18.86 -21.19
CA GLY A 154 0.73 18.22 -21.44
C GLY A 154 0.70 16.77 -20.97
N VAL A 155 1.48 15.90 -21.61
CA VAL A 155 1.59 14.48 -21.20
C VAL A 155 3.04 14.16 -20.89
N LEU A 156 3.30 13.73 -19.66
CA LEU A 156 4.56 13.16 -19.23
C LEU A 156 4.37 11.67 -18.98
N TYR A 157 5.10 10.83 -19.73
CA TYR A 157 5.07 9.38 -19.55
C TYR A 157 6.30 8.91 -18.78
N LEU A 158 6.07 8.17 -17.70
CA LEU A 158 7.12 7.55 -16.88
C LEU A 158 7.07 6.03 -17.06
N ASP A 159 8.11 5.50 -17.71
CA ASP A 159 8.30 4.05 -17.81
C ASP A 159 8.72 3.48 -16.45
N SER A 160 8.17 2.32 -16.07
CA SER A 160 8.58 1.60 -14.87
C SER A 160 10.04 1.13 -14.96
N ALA A 161 10.53 0.85 -16.18
CA ALA A 161 11.92 0.47 -16.41
C ALA A 161 12.92 1.62 -16.20
N ASP A 162 12.48 2.88 -16.29
CA ASP A 162 13.38 4.04 -16.18
C ASP A 162 13.81 4.33 -14.73
N VAL A 163 12.92 4.09 -13.76
CA VAL A 163 13.23 4.22 -12.34
C VAL A 163 13.74 2.89 -11.79
N GLY A 164 13.05 1.78 -12.09
CA GLY A 164 13.38 0.47 -11.54
C GLY A 164 13.29 0.40 -10.00
N TRP A 165 13.71 -0.73 -9.44
CA TRP A 165 13.68 -0.96 -7.99
C TRP A 165 14.90 -0.39 -7.25
N ASN A 166 16.03 -0.21 -7.95
CA ASN A 166 17.30 0.16 -7.34
C ASN A 166 17.28 1.53 -6.63
N PRO A 167 16.71 2.62 -7.20
CA PRO A 167 16.68 3.91 -6.51
C PRO A 167 15.90 3.88 -5.20
N TYR A 168 14.84 3.07 -5.11
CA TYR A 168 14.10 2.86 -3.88
C TYR A 168 14.97 2.21 -2.81
N VAL A 169 15.68 1.13 -3.17
CA VAL A 169 16.59 0.42 -2.26
C VAL A 169 17.74 1.31 -1.81
N VAL A 170 18.39 2.03 -2.72
CA VAL A 170 19.48 2.94 -2.37
C VAL A 170 19.01 4.02 -1.38
N SER A 171 17.84 4.63 -1.64
CA SER A 171 17.24 5.61 -0.72
C SER A 171 16.94 5.01 0.65
N TRP A 172 16.51 3.74 0.70
CA TRP A 172 16.25 3.02 1.94
C TRP A 172 17.53 2.67 2.71
N ILE A 173 18.57 2.19 2.02
CA ILE A 173 19.88 1.88 2.60
C ILE A 173 20.50 3.15 3.20
N GLU A 174 20.36 4.29 2.53
CA GLU A 174 20.94 5.55 3.03
C GLU A 174 20.36 6.01 4.35
N ARG A 175 19.11 5.63 4.67
CA ARG A 175 18.47 5.91 5.98
C ARG A 175 19.07 5.10 7.12
N ARG A 176 19.84 4.05 6.84
CA ARG A 176 20.52 3.25 7.87
C ARG A 176 21.71 4.02 8.45
N SER A 177 22.01 3.81 9.72
CA SER A 177 23.10 4.51 10.41
C SER A 177 24.45 3.78 10.33
N VAL A 178 24.45 2.46 10.20
CA VAL A 178 25.65 1.62 10.29
C VAL A 178 26.27 1.39 8.91
N GLN A 179 27.52 1.81 8.70
CA GLN A 179 28.17 1.75 7.38
C GLN A 179 28.49 0.32 6.92
N SER A 180 28.87 -0.57 7.85
CA SER A 180 29.12 -1.99 7.56
C SER A 180 27.84 -2.70 7.10
N GLU A 181 26.70 -2.40 7.73
CA GLU A 181 25.37 -2.86 7.29
C GLU A 181 25.06 -2.38 5.87
N LYS A 182 25.25 -1.07 5.58
CA LYS A 182 25.01 -0.53 4.24
C LYS A 182 25.80 -1.27 3.16
N ALA A 183 27.10 -1.49 3.38
CA ALA A 183 27.97 -2.15 2.42
C ALA A 183 27.52 -3.61 2.14
N ASN A 184 27.18 -4.36 3.20
CA ASN A 184 26.69 -5.73 3.05
C ASN A 184 25.33 -5.79 2.33
N LEU A 185 24.41 -4.89 2.68
CA LEU A 185 23.08 -4.83 2.06
C LEU A 185 23.16 -4.58 0.56
N ILE A 186 24.00 -3.64 0.11
CA ILE A 186 24.20 -3.36 -1.33
C ILE A 186 24.58 -4.65 -2.07
N ILE A 187 25.56 -5.39 -1.54
CA ILE A 187 26.02 -6.66 -2.12
C ILE A 187 24.88 -7.69 -2.17
N PHE A 188 24.07 -7.78 -1.12
CA PHE A 188 22.96 -8.74 -1.06
C PHE A 188 21.81 -8.38 -2.00
N PHE A 189 21.45 -7.10 -2.12
CA PHE A 189 20.44 -6.67 -3.08
C PHE A 189 20.85 -7.04 -4.51
N ASP A 190 22.09 -6.76 -4.90
CA ASP A 190 22.60 -7.10 -6.23
C ASP A 190 22.69 -8.62 -6.45
N LYS A 191 23.01 -9.40 -5.41
CA LYS A 191 23.12 -10.86 -5.49
C LYS A 191 21.76 -11.57 -5.60
N TYR A 192 20.77 -11.16 -4.81
CA TYR A 192 19.53 -11.93 -4.62
C TYR A 192 18.32 -11.37 -5.37
N VAL A 193 18.17 -10.04 -5.48
CA VAL A 193 16.93 -9.44 -6.01
C VAL A 193 16.74 -9.64 -7.52
N PRO A 194 17.75 -9.43 -8.40
CA PRO A 194 17.55 -9.60 -9.84
C PRO A 194 17.12 -11.02 -10.24
N PRO A 195 17.77 -12.12 -9.77
CA PRO A 195 17.32 -13.47 -10.07
C PRO A 195 15.92 -13.79 -9.52
N CYS A 196 15.58 -13.28 -8.33
CA CYS A 196 14.25 -13.44 -7.74
C CYS A 196 13.17 -12.75 -8.57
N LEU A 197 13.37 -11.50 -8.98
CA LEU A 197 12.42 -10.79 -9.84
C LEU A 197 12.23 -11.52 -11.18
N GLU A 198 13.31 -11.93 -11.83
CA GLU A 198 13.23 -12.67 -13.09
C GLU A 198 12.44 -13.98 -12.95
N ALA A 199 12.67 -14.72 -11.86
CA ALA A 199 11.95 -15.97 -11.59
C ALA A 199 10.45 -15.71 -11.32
N MET A 200 10.11 -14.66 -10.60
CA MET A 200 8.71 -14.29 -10.35
C MET A 200 7.97 -13.90 -11.63
N THR A 201 8.62 -13.19 -12.55
CA THR A 201 8.00 -12.81 -13.83
C THR A 201 7.86 -13.99 -14.79
N LYS A 202 8.84 -14.90 -14.83
CA LYS A 202 8.92 -15.94 -15.88
C LYS A 202 8.41 -17.31 -15.46
N ARG A 203 8.59 -17.71 -14.19
CA ARG A 203 8.41 -19.09 -13.73
C ARG A 203 7.22 -19.24 -12.81
N PHE A 204 7.07 -18.32 -11.87
CA PHE A 204 6.06 -18.44 -10.83
C PHE A 204 4.76 -17.69 -11.17
N LYS A 205 3.65 -18.22 -10.67
CA LYS A 205 2.35 -17.56 -10.73
C LYS A 205 1.91 -17.17 -9.32
N THR A 206 1.45 -15.94 -9.18
CA THR A 206 0.97 -15.40 -7.91
C THR A 206 -0.55 -15.42 -7.86
N VAL A 207 -1.09 -15.40 -6.63
CA VAL A 207 -2.54 -15.40 -6.39
C VAL A 207 -3.19 -14.13 -6.96
N LEU A 208 -2.45 -13.02 -6.92
CA LEU A 208 -2.82 -11.73 -7.48
C LEU A 208 -1.68 -11.19 -8.33
N PRO A 209 -1.96 -10.36 -9.35
CA PRO A 209 -0.91 -9.61 -10.03
C PRO A 209 -0.27 -8.61 -9.05
N ILE A 210 1.00 -8.82 -8.74
CA ILE A 210 1.79 -8.01 -7.82
C ILE A 210 2.85 -7.26 -8.64
N PRO A 211 2.93 -5.92 -8.56
CA PRO A 211 4.01 -5.16 -9.18
C PRO A 211 5.38 -5.53 -8.61
N ASP A 212 6.41 -5.58 -9.47
CA ASP A 212 7.78 -5.95 -9.10
C ASP A 212 8.32 -5.20 -7.88
N ILE A 213 8.03 -3.89 -7.79
CA ILE A 213 8.47 -3.03 -6.69
C ILE A 213 7.89 -3.48 -5.33
N CYS A 214 6.70 -4.09 -5.30
CA CYS A 214 6.06 -4.52 -4.06
C CYS A 214 6.87 -5.62 -3.38
N TYR A 215 7.51 -6.53 -4.13
CA TYR A 215 8.38 -7.55 -3.56
C TYR A 215 9.59 -6.92 -2.86
N VAL A 216 10.20 -5.92 -3.51
CA VAL A 216 11.36 -5.22 -2.97
C VAL A 216 11.00 -4.36 -1.76
N GLN A 217 9.83 -3.69 -1.78
CA GLN A 217 9.29 -2.97 -0.62
C GLN A 217 9.00 -3.90 0.54
N THR A 218 8.39 -5.06 0.27
CA THR A 218 8.10 -6.10 1.27
C THR A 218 9.38 -6.59 1.94
N LEU A 219 10.43 -6.86 1.15
CA LEU A 219 11.77 -7.21 1.61
C LEU A 219 12.35 -6.12 2.52
N CYS A 220 12.37 -4.87 2.07
CA CYS A 220 12.89 -3.74 2.85
C CYS A 220 12.15 -3.60 4.19
N CYS A 221 10.82 -3.65 4.18
CA CYS A 221 10.04 -3.53 5.41
C CYS A 221 10.24 -4.75 6.34
N LEU A 222 10.48 -5.96 5.83
CA LEU A 222 10.80 -7.12 6.69
C LEU A 222 12.19 -6.96 7.33
N LEU A 223 13.15 -6.43 6.56
CA LEU A 223 14.48 -6.08 7.07
C LEU A 223 14.42 -4.96 8.12
N GLU A 224 13.53 -3.98 8.01
CA GLU A 224 13.30 -2.99 9.07
C GLU A 224 12.76 -3.59 10.37
N CYS A 225 11.97 -4.67 10.27
CA CYS A 225 11.46 -5.37 11.43
C CYS A 225 12.54 -6.21 12.11
N LEU A 226 13.42 -6.85 11.35
CA LEU A 226 14.37 -7.85 11.86
C LEU A 226 15.79 -7.32 12.10
N LEU A 227 16.28 -6.36 11.33
CA LEU A 227 17.60 -5.73 11.53
C LEU A 227 17.51 -4.67 12.63
N THR A 228 17.26 -5.12 13.85
CA THR A 228 17.27 -4.29 15.07
C THR A 228 18.65 -4.35 15.73
N PRO A 229 19.02 -3.34 16.54
CA PRO A 229 20.28 -3.37 17.30
C PRO A 229 20.44 -4.60 18.21
N GLU A 230 19.33 -5.21 18.63
CA GLU A 230 19.30 -6.43 19.44
C GLU A 230 19.70 -7.67 18.62
N ASN A 231 19.11 -7.80 17.43
CA ASN A 231 19.32 -8.95 16.54
C ASN A 231 20.66 -8.86 15.80
N THR A 232 20.98 -7.67 15.29
CA THR A 232 22.20 -7.37 14.54
C THR A 232 22.90 -6.16 15.16
N PRO A 233 23.70 -6.37 16.22
CA PRO A 233 24.56 -5.33 16.76
C PRO A 233 25.47 -4.72 15.69
N PRO A 234 25.93 -3.46 15.84
CA PRO A 234 26.88 -2.85 14.91
C PRO A 234 28.10 -3.76 14.70
N ASP A 235 28.56 -3.83 13.45
CA ASP A 235 29.71 -4.66 13.04
C ASP A 235 29.54 -6.17 13.26
N SER A 236 28.29 -6.64 13.19
CA SER A 236 27.98 -8.06 13.10
C SER A 236 28.65 -8.73 11.90
N PRO A 237 28.96 -10.03 11.98
CA PRO A 237 29.55 -10.75 10.86
C PRO A 237 28.61 -10.75 9.64
N ASN A 238 29.21 -10.78 8.46
CA ASN A 238 28.48 -10.76 7.19
C ASN A 238 27.45 -11.89 7.10
N GLU A 239 27.79 -13.07 7.62
CA GLU A 239 26.89 -14.24 7.63
C GLU A 239 25.60 -13.99 8.41
N LEU A 240 25.64 -13.15 9.45
CA LEU A 240 24.45 -12.83 10.24
C LEU A 240 23.51 -11.91 9.45
N TYR A 241 24.05 -10.91 8.76
CA TYR A 241 23.26 -10.06 7.87
C TYR A 241 22.68 -10.88 6.70
N GLU A 242 23.48 -11.77 6.11
CA GLU A 242 23.02 -12.68 5.04
C GLU A 242 21.88 -13.58 5.53
N LEU A 243 21.96 -14.10 6.77
CA LEU A 243 20.91 -14.93 7.37
C LEU A 243 19.55 -14.23 7.40
N TYR A 244 19.50 -13.02 7.96
CA TYR A 244 18.27 -12.23 8.02
C TYR A 244 17.82 -11.79 6.63
N PHE A 245 18.76 -11.44 5.75
CA PHE A 245 18.45 -11.05 4.38
C PHE A 245 17.76 -12.17 3.60
N VAL A 246 18.33 -13.37 3.64
CA VAL A 246 17.78 -14.57 3.00
C VAL A 246 16.38 -14.87 3.54
N PHE A 247 16.19 -14.83 4.86
CA PHE A 247 14.88 -15.07 5.46
C PHE A 247 13.84 -14.07 4.95
N CYS A 248 14.15 -12.77 4.99
CA CYS A 248 13.25 -11.75 4.45
C CYS A 248 13.01 -11.92 2.95
N CYS A 249 14.02 -12.33 2.18
CA CYS A 249 13.91 -12.53 0.74
C CYS A 249 12.96 -13.70 0.40
N VAL A 250 13.11 -14.84 1.09
CA VAL A 250 12.20 -15.99 0.91
C VAL A 250 10.76 -15.58 1.18
N TRP A 251 10.51 -14.86 2.27
CA TRP A 251 9.16 -14.41 2.62
C TRP A 251 8.64 -13.30 1.71
N ALA A 252 9.49 -12.39 1.23
CA ALA A 252 9.05 -11.31 0.36
C ALA A 252 8.61 -11.80 -1.02
N PHE A 253 9.36 -12.72 -1.63
CA PHE A 253 9.06 -13.22 -2.98
C PHE A 253 8.15 -14.47 -2.96
N GLY A 254 8.24 -15.29 -1.92
CA GLY A 254 7.57 -16.59 -1.86
C GLY A 254 6.17 -16.58 -1.23
N SER A 255 5.78 -15.51 -0.53
CA SER A 255 4.55 -15.52 0.27
C SER A 255 3.26 -15.42 -0.56
N GLY A 256 3.32 -14.79 -1.75
CA GLY A 256 2.18 -14.56 -2.64
C GLY A 256 1.99 -15.61 -3.74
N LEU A 257 2.73 -16.71 -3.69
CA LEU A 257 2.68 -17.79 -4.69
C LEU A 257 1.34 -18.53 -4.64
N ALA A 258 0.76 -18.79 -5.82
CA ALA A 258 -0.46 -19.57 -5.95
C ALA A 258 -0.18 -21.07 -6.02
N LEU A 259 -1.16 -21.88 -5.63
CA LEU A 259 -1.21 -23.29 -6.01
C LEU A 259 -1.51 -23.36 -7.52
N SER A 260 -0.54 -23.79 -8.33
CA SER A 260 -0.68 -23.90 -9.78
C SER A 260 -0.73 -25.37 -10.19
N SER A 261 -1.78 -25.78 -10.88
CA SER A 261 -1.89 -27.12 -11.51
C SER A 261 -1.64 -28.31 -10.57
N GLY A 262 -2.09 -28.23 -9.32
CA GLY A 262 -1.93 -29.30 -8.33
C GLY A 262 -0.52 -29.45 -7.75
N THR A 263 0.43 -28.58 -8.13
CA THR A 263 1.76 -28.50 -7.52
C THR A 263 1.80 -27.30 -6.57
N ASP A 264 2.32 -27.51 -5.36
CA ASP A 264 2.51 -26.43 -4.41
C ASP A 264 3.61 -25.47 -4.89
N GLY A 265 3.22 -24.25 -5.27
CA GLY A 265 4.14 -23.23 -5.77
C GLY A 265 5.25 -22.90 -4.75
N ARG A 266 5.01 -23.12 -3.45
CA ARG A 266 6.02 -22.93 -2.41
C ARG A 266 7.10 -24.01 -2.43
N LEU A 267 6.72 -25.25 -2.68
CA LEU A 267 7.66 -26.34 -2.82
C LEU A 267 8.54 -26.13 -4.06
N GLU A 268 7.94 -25.72 -5.17
CA GLU A 268 8.68 -25.38 -6.40
C GLU A 268 9.65 -24.20 -6.17
N PHE A 269 9.18 -23.14 -5.52
CA PHE A 269 10.02 -22.00 -5.15
C PHE A 269 11.16 -22.40 -4.22
N SER A 270 10.88 -23.23 -3.21
CA SER A 270 11.88 -23.74 -2.27
C SER A 270 12.99 -24.50 -3.00
N ASN A 271 12.62 -25.41 -3.91
CA ASN A 271 13.58 -26.19 -4.70
C ASN A 271 14.40 -25.29 -5.63
N TRP A 272 13.76 -24.35 -6.31
CA TRP A 272 14.44 -23.38 -7.16
C TRP A 272 15.40 -22.49 -6.35
N PHE A 273 14.95 -21.91 -5.24
CA PHE A 273 15.75 -21.00 -4.42
C PHE A 273 17.02 -21.66 -3.89
N LEU A 274 16.92 -22.91 -3.42
CA LEU A 274 18.08 -23.70 -2.96
C LEU A 274 19.02 -24.08 -4.12
N SER A 275 18.49 -24.30 -5.33
CA SER A 275 19.30 -24.61 -6.51
C SER A 275 20.08 -23.40 -7.03
N GLU A 276 19.48 -22.22 -6.97
CA GLU A 276 20.03 -20.94 -7.41
C GLU A 276 21.09 -20.45 -6.42
N PHE A 277 20.74 -20.41 -5.12
CA PHE A 277 21.57 -19.85 -4.07
C PHE A 277 22.28 -20.94 -3.24
N LYS A 278 23.17 -21.70 -3.88
CA LYS A 278 23.93 -22.81 -3.24
C LYS A 278 24.78 -22.40 -2.04
N SER A 279 25.09 -21.11 -1.90
CA SER A 279 25.81 -20.58 -0.73
C SER A 279 24.97 -20.61 0.55
N VAL A 280 23.64 -20.57 0.41
CA VAL A 280 22.71 -20.51 1.53
C VAL A 280 22.47 -21.91 2.06
N LYS A 281 22.72 -22.11 3.35
CA LYS A 281 22.53 -23.40 4.03
C LYS A 281 21.35 -23.33 4.98
N PHE A 282 20.31 -24.07 4.68
CA PHE A 282 19.25 -24.38 5.64
C PHE A 282 19.60 -25.67 6.39
N PRO A 283 19.19 -25.82 7.66
CA PRO A 283 19.35 -27.08 8.38
C PRO A 283 18.71 -28.22 7.57
N ILE A 284 19.43 -29.31 7.33
CA ILE A 284 18.90 -30.44 6.56
C ILE A 284 18.00 -31.28 7.49
N SER A 285 16.81 -31.62 6.99
CA SER A 285 15.92 -32.63 7.56
C SER A 285 16.69 -33.95 7.73
N GLY A 286 17.13 -34.25 8.96
CA GLY A 286 17.86 -35.48 9.27
C GLY A 286 19.16 -35.35 10.07
N THR A 287 19.57 -34.15 10.52
CA THR A 287 20.69 -34.07 11.50
C THR A 287 20.22 -34.56 12.89
N PRO A 288 20.77 -35.68 13.43
CA PRO A 288 20.33 -36.20 14.73
C PRO A 288 20.74 -35.22 15.84
N GLY A 289 19.76 -34.68 16.56
CA GLY A 289 19.98 -33.75 17.69
C GLY A 289 19.37 -32.36 17.52
N GLN A 290 18.93 -31.99 16.31
CA GLN A 290 18.08 -30.82 16.06
C GLN A 290 16.77 -31.32 15.45
N GLY A 291 15.76 -31.56 16.29
CA GLY A 291 14.52 -32.23 15.89
C GLY A 291 13.89 -31.65 14.62
N GLY A 292 13.72 -32.49 13.60
CA GLY A 292 13.02 -32.12 12.37
C GLY A 292 13.13 -33.17 11.27
N ALA A 293 12.37 -34.27 11.38
CA ALA A 293 12.08 -35.14 10.24
C ALA A 293 11.05 -34.53 9.26
N ASP A 294 10.49 -33.35 9.59
CA ASP A 294 9.29 -32.79 8.94
C ASP A 294 9.48 -31.41 8.29
N ALA A 295 10.72 -30.96 8.06
CA ALA A 295 11.00 -29.69 7.38
C ALA A 295 11.40 -29.94 5.92
N SER A 296 10.48 -29.66 5.01
CA SER A 296 10.61 -29.95 3.57
C SER A 296 10.85 -28.70 2.73
N THR A 297 10.53 -27.51 3.26
CA THR A 297 10.62 -26.24 2.53
C THR A 297 11.41 -25.17 3.28
N VAL A 298 11.94 -24.18 2.54
CA VAL A 298 12.60 -22.99 3.11
C VAL A 298 11.69 -22.17 4.03
N PHE A 299 10.36 -22.31 3.90
CA PHE A 299 9.36 -21.62 4.74
C PHE A 299 9.18 -22.29 6.11
N ASP A 300 9.70 -23.50 6.29
CA ASP A 300 9.54 -24.28 7.53
C ASP A 300 10.48 -23.83 8.66
N TYR A 301 11.29 -22.80 8.41
CA TYR A 301 12.26 -22.26 9.36
C TYR A 301 11.89 -20.84 9.83
N TYR A 302 12.20 -20.54 11.09
CA TYR A 302 12.23 -19.19 11.65
C TYR A 302 13.62 -18.89 12.20
N ILE A 303 13.93 -17.62 12.40
CA ILE A 303 15.18 -17.20 13.04
C ILE A 303 14.94 -17.01 14.53
N ASP A 304 15.75 -17.66 15.35
CA ASP A 304 15.85 -17.42 16.78
C ASP A 304 17.29 -17.63 17.23
N THR A 305 17.75 -16.87 18.22
CA THR A 305 19.15 -16.90 18.70
C THR A 305 20.18 -16.87 17.56
N LYS A 306 19.90 -16.11 16.48
CA LYS A 306 20.77 -15.94 15.30
C LYS A 306 21.01 -17.23 14.48
N ARG A 307 20.08 -18.19 14.52
CA ARG A 307 20.10 -19.42 13.71
C ARG A 307 18.71 -19.80 13.21
N PHE A 308 18.65 -20.61 12.15
CA PHE A 308 17.40 -21.19 11.68
C PHE A 308 16.95 -22.34 12.59
N TYR A 309 15.70 -22.28 13.04
CA TYR A 309 15.02 -23.34 13.77
C TYR A 309 13.71 -23.72 13.06
N PRO A 310 13.30 -25.00 13.10
CA PRO A 310 12.04 -25.42 12.50
C PRO A 310 10.86 -24.94 13.34
N TRP A 311 9.78 -24.48 12.69
CA TRP A 311 8.55 -24.04 13.37
C TRP A 311 7.97 -25.08 14.33
N SER A 312 8.23 -26.37 14.08
CA SER A 312 7.86 -27.47 14.97
C SER A 312 8.29 -27.26 16.43
N ARG A 313 9.40 -26.54 16.67
CA ARG A 313 9.89 -26.22 18.03
C ARG A 313 8.96 -25.26 18.79
N LYS A 314 8.23 -24.39 18.09
CA LYS A 314 7.29 -23.41 18.68
C LYS A 314 5.86 -23.94 18.80
N LEU A 315 5.56 -25.13 18.29
CA LEU A 315 4.24 -25.75 18.46
C LEU A 315 3.99 -26.10 19.92
N GLN A 316 3.16 -25.30 20.59
CA GLN A 316 2.61 -25.67 21.89
C GLN A 316 1.61 -26.80 21.70
N LYS A 317 1.58 -27.77 22.62
CA LYS A 317 0.56 -28.82 22.59
C LYS A 317 -0.80 -28.19 22.86
N PHE A 318 -1.66 -28.21 21.84
CA PHE A 318 -3.03 -27.75 21.96
C PHE A 318 -3.78 -28.56 23.03
N GLN A 319 -4.28 -27.88 24.06
CA GLN A 319 -5.21 -28.45 25.03
C GLN A 319 -6.57 -27.79 24.80
N PRO A 320 -7.59 -28.51 24.33
CA PRO A 320 -8.92 -27.94 24.16
C PRO A 320 -9.49 -27.57 25.53
N SER A 321 -9.74 -26.28 25.76
CA SER A 321 -10.53 -25.82 26.89
C SER A 321 -12.01 -26.15 26.64
N LEU A 322 -12.64 -26.87 27.56
CA LEU A 322 -14.05 -27.28 27.46
C LEU A 322 -15.05 -26.11 27.44
N ASP A 323 -14.59 -24.90 27.80
CA ASP A 323 -15.43 -23.69 27.94
C ASP A 323 -15.55 -22.85 26.66
N VAL A 324 -14.77 -23.15 25.61
CA VAL A 324 -14.76 -22.38 24.36
C VAL A 324 -15.46 -23.17 23.25
N SER A 325 -16.37 -22.53 22.51
CA SER A 325 -17.01 -23.14 21.35
C SER A 325 -15.96 -23.64 20.34
N LEU A 326 -16.13 -24.87 19.86
CA LEU A 326 -15.27 -25.47 18.83
C LEU A 326 -15.17 -24.60 17.56
N GLN A 327 -16.21 -23.80 17.26
CA GLN A 327 -16.23 -22.88 16.12
C GLN A 327 -15.25 -21.71 16.27
N ASN A 328 -14.87 -21.37 17.50
CA ASN A 328 -13.96 -20.26 17.81
C ASN A 328 -12.56 -20.73 18.21
N THR A 329 -12.32 -22.05 18.24
CA THR A 329 -11.06 -22.60 18.72
C THR A 329 -10.09 -22.80 17.56
N LEU A 330 -9.10 -21.92 17.44
CA LEU A 330 -8.02 -22.07 16.47
C LEU A 330 -7.02 -23.12 16.98
N VAL A 331 -6.81 -24.18 16.21
CA VAL A 331 -5.75 -25.16 16.49
C VAL A 331 -4.42 -24.63 15.97
N PRO A 332 -3.39 -24.46 16.83
CA PRO A 332 -2.09 -23.99 16.38
C PRO A 332 -1.42 -25.03 15.46
N THR A 333 -1.32 -24.71 14.17
CA THR A 333 -0.52 -25.44 13.17
C THR A 333 0.76 -24.68 12.81
N LYS A 334 1.68 -25.33 12.09
CA LYS A 334 2.92 -24.69 11.61
C LYS A 334 2.62 -23.45 10.75
N GLU A 335 1.56 -23.50 9.96
CA GLU A 335 1.10 -22.44 9.08
C GLU A 335 0.51 -21.27 9.87
N THR A 336 -0.36 -21.54 10.85
CA THR A 336 -0.91 -20.46 11.71
C THR A 336 0.19 -19.70 12.44
N GLN A 337 1.20 -20.40 12.96
CA GLN A 337 2.32 -19.77 13.67
C GLN A 337 3.20 -18.90 12.76
N ARG A 338 3.43 -19.33 11.52
CA ARG A 338 4.17 -18.53 10.53
C ARG A 338 3.46 -17.22 10.26
N ILE A 339 2.15 -17.29 10.01
CA ILE A 339 1.32 -16.14 9.69
C ILE A 339 1.26 -15.20 10.89
N GLN A 340 1.02 -15.72 12.10
CA GLN A 340 1.03 -14.95 13.34
C GLN A 340 2.36 -14.22 13.54
N TYR A 341 3.49 -14.93 13.43
CA TYR A 341 4.81 -14.31 13.55
C TYR A 341 5.04 -13.18 12.53
N MET A 342 4.64 -13.39 11.27
CA MET A 342 4.74 -12.35 10.25
C MET A 342 3.83 -11.17 10.55
N MET A 343 2.61 -11.42 11.02
CA MET A 343 1.68 -10.35 11.42
C MET A 343 2.24 -9.54 12.58
N ASP A 344 2.74 -10.19 13.63
CA ASP A 344 3.29 -9.54 14.82
C ASP A 344 4.45 -8.60 14.47
N LEU A 345 5.38 -9.06 13.62
CA LEU A 345 6.50 -8.24 13.15
C LEU A 345 6.02 -6.95 12.49
N LEU A 346 5.00 -7.04 11.64
CA LEU A 346 4.51 -5.92 10.84
C LEU A 346 3.64 -4.95 11.64
N ILE A 347 2.77 -5.50 12.49
CA ILE A 347 1.92 -4.72 13.40
C ILE A 347 2.80 -3.92 14.36
N SER A 348 3.89 -4.51 14.87
CA SER A 348 4.81 -3.81 15.78
C SER A 348 5.41 -2.53 15.17
N LYS A 349 5.66 -2.54 13.86
CA LYS A 349 6.19 -1.39 13.10
C LYS A 349 5.10 -0.51 12.47
N GLY A 350 3.82 -0.89 12.58
CA GLY A 350 2.70 -0.13 12.01
C GLY A 350 2.57 -0.28 10.49
N HIS A 351 3.09 -1.35 9.90
CA HIS A 351 2.95 -1.59 8.47
C HIS A 351 1.58 -2.19 8.14
N PRO A 352 0.89 -1.74 7.07
CA PRO A 352 -0.36 -2.37 6.66
C PRO A 352 -0.14 -3.78 6.09
N ILE A 353 -1.15 -4.64 6.26
CA ILE A 353 -1.06 -6.07 5.95
C ILE A 353 -2.30 -6.47 5.14
N MET A 354 -2.13 -7.30 4.11
CA MET A 354 -3.27 -8.05 3.56
C MET A 354 -3.01 -9.55 3.46
N LEU A 355 -3.93 -10.31 4.05
CA LEU A 355 -3.96 -11.75 4.09
C LEU A 355 -4.85 -12.28 2.97
N VAL A 356 -4.36 -13.21 2.17
CA VAL A 356 -5.06 -13.63 0.94
C VAL A 356 -5.08 -15.14 0.82
N GLY A 357 -6.27 -15.72 0.79
CA GLY A 357 -6.40 -17.17 0.67
C GLY A 357 -7.84 -17.59 0.41
N ALA A 358 -8.04 -18.85 0.03
CA ALA A 358 -9.35 -19.40 -0.31
C ALA A 358 -10.40 -19.23 0.81
N SER A 359 -11.69 -19.28 0.48
CA SER A 359 -12.74 -19.20 1.50
C SER A 359 -12.62 -20.36 2.49
N GLY A 360 -12.92 -20.12 3.77
CA GLY A 360 -12.93 -21.17 4.80
C GLY A 360 -11.57 -21.66 5.32
N CYS A 361 -10.44 -21.09 4.89
CA CYS A 361 -9.11 -21.52 5.36
C CYS A 361 -8.69 -20.94 6.73
N GLY A 362 -9.61 -20.41 7.54
CA GLY A 362 -9.29 -19.94 8.90
C GLY A 362 -8.61 -18.57 9.00
N LYS A 363 -8.45 -17.82 7.89
CA LYS A 363 -7.89 -16.45 7.86
C LYS A 363 -8.42 -15.53 8.95
N THR A 364 -9.73 -15.35 8.99
CA THR A 364 -10.41 -14.48 9.94
C THR A 364 -10.19 -14.95 11.39
N SER A 365 -10.13 -16.26 11.62
CA SER A 365 -9.85 -16.83 12.95
C SER A 365 -8.42 -16.57 13.40
N VAL A 366 -7.42 -16.71 12.51
CA VAL A 366 -6.01 -16.38 12.80
C VAL A 366 -5.86 -14.90 13.11
N ILE A 367 -6.49 -14.04 12.30
CA ILE A 367 -6.44 -12.58 12.51
C ILE A 367 -7.07 -12.21 13.85
N ARG A 368 -8.28 -12.70 14.14
CA ARG A 368 -8.96 -12.42 15.42
C ARG A 368 -8.13 -12.88 16.62
N SER A 369 -7.58 -14.10 16.57
CA SER A 369 -6.71 -14.62 17.64
C SER A 369 -5.49 -13.74 17.87
N THR A 370 -4.87 -13.23 16.80
CA THR A 370 -3.71 -12.32 16.90
C THR A 370 -4.12 -10.97 17.48
N LEU A 371 -5.24 -10.42 17.02
CA LEU A 371 -5.77 -9.13 17.48
C LEU A 371 -6.22 -9.17 18.95
N GLU A 372 -6.82 -10.27 19.39
CA GLU A 372 -7.21 -10.49 20.79
C GLU A 372 -5.99 -10.57 21.71
N ALA A 373 -4.89 -11.20 21.26
CA ALA A 373 -3.63 -11.21 22.00
C ALA A 373 -3.03 -9.80 22.15
N LEU A 374 -3.14 -8.96 21.10
CA LEU A 374 -2.63 -7.60 21.10
C LEU A 374 -3.51 -6.61 21.89
N ASP A 375 -4.82 -6.84 21.96
CA ASP A 375 -5.74 -5.97 22.72
C ASP A 375 -5.45 -6.04 24.24
N GLN A 376 -4.97 -7.18 24.73
CA GLN A 376 -4.54 -7.35 26.13
C GLN A 376 -3.41 -6.40 26.53
N GLU A 377 -2.57 -5.97 25.58
CA GLU A 377 -1.48 -5.02 25.84
C GLU A 377 -1.97 -3.57 26.07
N SER A 378 -3.27 -3.28 25.83
CA SER A 378 -3.88 -1.94 25.96
C SER A 378 -3.30 -0.84 25.06
N ILE A 379 -2.35 -1.17 24.18
CA ILE A 379 -1.71 -0.24 23.22
C ILE A 379 -2.56 -0.05 21.97
N TYR A 380 -3.27 -1.11 21.55
CA TYR A 380 -4.03 -1.13 20.30
C TYR A 380 -5.53 -0.93 20.55
N LEU A 381 -6.22 -0.39 19.55
CA LEU A 381 -7.68 -0.35 19.47
C LEU A 381 -8.09 -0.98 18.14
N VAL A 382 -8.72 -2.14 18.20
CA VAL A 382 -9.15 -2.86 17.01
C VAL A 382 -10.53 -2.37 16.59
N VAL A 383 -10.66 -1.91 15.35
CA VAL A 383 -11.90 -1.42 14.77
C VAL A 383 -12.25 -2.28 13.57
N ASN A 384 -13.35 -3.02 13.68
CA ASN A 384 -13.87 -3.82 12.58
C ASN A 384 -14.66 -2.91 11.63
N VAL A 385 -14.21 -2.80 10.37
CA VAL A 385 -14.89 -2.04 9.33
C VAL A 385 -15.55 -3.04 8.38
N PRO A 386 -16.89 -3.20 8.43
CA PRO A 386 -17.59 -4.21 7.64
C PRO A 386 -17.63 -3.81 6.17
N PHE A 387 -17.20 -4.72 5.29
CA PHE A 387 -17.36 -4.59 3.84
C PHE A 387 -18.50 -5.48 3.36
N ASN A 388 -19.29 -4.93 2.45
CA ASN A 388 -20.34 -5.62 1.70
C ASN A 388 -20.42 -5.02 0.30
N PHE A 389 -21.23 -5.63 -0.58
CA PHE A 389 -21.34 -5.21 -1.97
C PHE A 389 -21.69 -3.72 -2.12
N TYR A 390 -22.59 -3.20 -1.27
CA TYR A 390 -23.06 -1.81 -1.30
C TYR A 390 -22.21 -0.83 -0.46
N THR A 391 -21.03 -1.25 -0.02
CA THR A 391 -20.15 -0.41 0.79
C THR A 391 -19.56 0.69 -0.08
N SER A 392 -19.90 1.93 0.23
CA SER A 392 -19.38 3.13 -0.44
C SER A 392 -18.22 3.75 0.32
N SER A 393 -17.46 4.64 -0.33
CA SER A 393 -16.39 5.40 0.34
C SER A 393 -16.91 6.22 1.53
N ALA A 394 -18.14 6.75 1.44
CA ALA A 394 -18.78 7.49 2.53
C ALA A 394 -19.07 6.60 3.75
N THR A 395 -19.54 5.37 3.54
CA THR A 395 -19.80 4.41 4.62
C THR A 395 -18.50 4.02 5.32
N VAL A 396 -17.44 3.72 4.55
CA VAL A 396 -16.12 3.38 5.08
C VAL A 396 -15.54 4.53 5.90
N GLN A 397 -15.58 5.75 5.36
CA GLN A 397 -15.08 6.93 6.07
C GLN A 397 -15.82 7.16 7.39
N ARG A 398 -17.16 7.04 7.42
CA ARG A 398 -17.93 7.19 8.66
C ARG A 398 -17.57 6.13 9.71
N ALA A 399 -17.41 4.87 9.29
CA ALA A 399 -17.03 3.78 10.19
C ALA A 399 -15.63 4.01 10.79
N MET A 400 -14.68 4.51 9.99
CA MET A 400 -13.34 4.86 10.45
C MET A 400 -13.33 6.08 11.37
N GLU A 401 -14.09 7.12 11.04
CA GLU A 401 -14.17 8.37 11.81
C GLU A 401 -14.85 8.21 13.18
N LEU A 402 -15.74 7.22 13.35
CA LEU A 402 -16.45 6.98 14.61
C LEU A 402 -15.50 6.80 15.82
N HIS A 403 -14.30 6.26 15.57
CA HIS A 403 -13.31 5.94 16.61
C HIS A 403 -12.18 6.98 16.69
N LEU A 404 -12.29 8.09 15.95
CA LEU A 404 -11.30 9.16 15.93
C LEU A 404 -11.77 10.35 16.77
N GLU A 405 -10.84 10.89 17.55
CA GLU A 405 -11.03 12.14 18.27
C GLU A 405 -10.24 13.26 17.60
N LYS A 406 -10.82 14.46 17.63
CA LYS A 406 -10.09 15.67 17.23
C LYS A 406 -9.04 15.96 18.30
N LYS A 407 -7.76 16.00 17.91
CA LYS A 407 -6.65 16.35 18.79
C LYS A 407 -6.41 17.86 18.76
N VAL A 408 -5.66 18.35 17.76
CA VAL A 408 -5.32 19.76 17.61
C VAL A 408 -5.50 20.18 16.16
N GLY A 409 -6.11 21.34 15.92
CA GLY A 409 -6.25 21.89 14.57
C GLY A 409 -7.02 20.97 13.63
N LYS A 410 -6.32 20.44 12.63
CA LYS A 410 -6.84 19.51 11.61
C LYS A 410 -6.52 18.04 11.93
N ASN A 411 -5.86 17.77 13.06
CA ASN A 411 -5.35 16.44 13.39
C ASN A 411 -6.40 15.63 14.15
N PHE A 412 -6.64 14.43 13.65
CA PHE A 412 -7.50 13.41 14.19
C PHE A 412 -6.67 12.16 14.48
N GLY A 413 -7.05 11.46 15.54
CA GLY A 413 -6.38 10.25 15.94
C GLY A 413 -7.17 9.49 16.99
N PRO A 414 -6.71 8.28 17.35
CA PRO A 414 -7.31 7.46 18.39
C PRO A 414 -7.45 8.17 19.74
N PRO A 415 -8.39 7.74 20.60
CA PRO A 415 -8.47 8.20 21.98
C PRO A 415 -7.18 7.90 22.75
N GLY A 416 -6.70 8.88 23.52
CA GLY A 416 -5.45 8.78 24.28
C GLY A 416 -4.20 8.62 23.41
N GLN A 417 -3.33 7.68 23.78
CA GLN A 417 -2.07 7.35 23.10
C GLN A 417 -2.12 5.98 22.38
N LYS A 418 -3.32 5.41 22.20
CA LYS A 418 -3.48 4.12 21.53
C LYS A 418 -3.16 4.21 20.03
N LYS A 419 -3.01 3.08 19.36
CA LYS A 419 -2.97 2.95 17.90
C LYS A 419 -4.20 2.21 17.40
N ILE A 420 -4.88 2.72 16.37
CA ILE A 420 -6.04 2.01 15.79
C ILE A 420 -5.56 1.00 14.74
N ILE A 421 -6.12 -0.21 14.80
CA ILE A 421 -6.04 -1.20 13.73
C ILE A 421 -7.41 -1.29 13.08
N TYR A 422 -7.54 -0.79 11.86
CA TYR A 422 -8.72 -1.02 11.05
C TYR A 422 -8.65 -2.43 10.46
N PHE A 423 -9.45 -3.34 11.00
CA PHE A 423 -9.61 -4.68 10.46
C PHE A 423 -10.74 -4.68 9.41
N ILE A 424 -10.40 -5.07 8.18
CA ILE A 424 -11.34 -5.17 7.06
C ILE A 424 -11.34 -6.62 6.58
N ASP A 425 -12.45 -7.32 6.77
CA ASP A 425 -12.63 -8.65 6.18
C ASP A 425 -13.21 -8.52 4.77
N ASP A 426 -12.91 -9.50 3.92
CA ASP A 426 -13.37 -9.59 2.53
C ASP A 426 -13.23 -8.30 1.71
N PHE A 427 -12.00 -7.80 1.64
CA PHE A 427 -11.65 -6.52 1.01
C PHE A 427 -12.14 -6.32 -0.42
N ASN A 428 -12.33 -7.42 -1.16
CA ASN A 428 -12.64 -7.44 -2.58
C ASN A 428 -14.14 -7.67 -2.90
N ILE A 429 -15.00 -7.63 -1.89
CA ILE A 429 -16.46 -7.71 -2.04
C ILE A 429 -17.12 -6.43 -2.57
N PRO A 430 -16.70 -5.20 -2.20
CA PRO A 430 -17.45 -4.01 -2.60
C PRO A 430 -17.55 -3.85 -4.12
N GLU A 431 -18.63 -3.22 -4.56
CA GLU A 431 -18.91 -3.00 -5.97
C GLU A 431 -17.77 -2.26 -6.68
N VAL A 432 -17.47 -2.74 -7.89
CA VAL A 432 -16.53 -2.12 -8.82
C VAL A 432 -17.35 -1.40 -9.88
N ASP A 433 -17.04 -0.13 -10.13
CA ASP A 433 -17.74 0.62 -11.15
C ASP A 433 -17.45 0.10 -12.57
N SER A 434 -18.16 0.63 -13.57
CA SER A 434 -17.95 0.28 -14.99
C SER A 434 -16.53 0.55 -15.50
N TYR A 435 -15.73 1.26 -14.69
CA TYR A 435 -14.36 1.64 -14.96
C TYR A 435 -13.40 0.92 -13.98
N GLY A 436 -13.74 -0.27 -13.48
CA GLY A 436 -12.78 -1.08 -12.73
C GLY A 436 -12.26 -0.44 -11.43
N THR A 437 -12.94 0.60 -10.93
CA THR A 437 -12.54 1.35 -9.72
C THR A 437 -13.49 1.04 -8.58
N CYS A 438 -12.94 0.81 -7.40
CA CYS A 438 -13.70 0.56 -6.17
C CYS A 438 -13.58 1.77 -5.23
N GLN A 439 -14.69 2.44 -4.94
CA GLN A 439 -14.69 3.66 -4.12
C GLN A 439 -14.15 3.45 -2.68
N PRO A 440 -14.48 2.36 -1.96
CA PRO A 440 -13.81 2.02 -0.70
C PRO A 440 -12.28 1.96 -0.78
N HIS A 441 -11.74 1.41 -1.87
CA HIS A 441 -10.29 1.29 -2.05
C HIS A 441 -9.64 2.64 -2.29
N THR A 442 -10.30 3.55 -3.00
CA THR A 442 -9.75 4.87 -3.33
C THR A 442 -9.64 5.79 -2.11
N ILE A 443 -10.59 5.73 -1.17
CA ILE A 443 -10.50 6.50 0.09
C ILE A 443 -9.44 5.93 1.04
N ILE A 444 -9.31 4.61 1.13
CA ILE A 444 -8.21 3.98 1.89
C ILE A 444 -6.86 4.33 1.27
N ARG A 445 -6.78 4.36 -0.06
CA ARG A 445 -5.57 4.80 -0.76
C ARG A 445 -5.23 6.25 -0.46
N GLN A 446 -6.20 7.16 -0.51
CA GLN A 446 -6.00 8.57 -0.13
C GLN A 446 -5.38 8.68 1.27
N HIS A 447 -5.90 7.91 2.24
CA HIS A 447 -5.37 7.90 3.59
C HIS A 447 -3.95 7.35 3.66
N LEU A 448 -3.68 6.21 3.02
CA LEU A 448 -2.35 5.58 3.03
C LEU A 448 -1.29 6.43 2.32
N ASP A 449 -1.68 7.15 1.26
CA ASP A 449 -0.77 7.96 0.46
C ASP A 449 -0.42 9.29 1.12
N TYR A 450 -1.43 9.96 1.70
CA TYR A 450 -1.30 11.35 2.15
C TYR A 450 -1.53 11.54 3.66
N GLY A 451 -1.91 10.49 4.38
CA GLY A 451 -2.16 10.53 5.83
C GLY A 451 -3.42 11.34 6.21
N HIS A 452 -4.29 11.64 5.25
CA HIS A 452 -5.44 12.50 5.48
C HIS A 452 -6.60 12.16 4.54
N TRP A 453 -7.76 12.74 4.82
CA TRP A 453 -8.90 12.80 3.91
C TRP A 453 -9.71 14.08 4.16
N TYR A 454 -10.74 14.32 3.37
CA TYR A 454 -11.57 15.52 3.47
C TYR A 454 -12.92 15.23 4.13
N ASP A 455 -13.38 16.17 4.96
CA ASP A 455 -14.73 16.15 5.51
C ASP A 455 -15.76 16.44 4.40
N ARG A 456 -16.71 15.53 4.19
CA ARG A 456 -17.72 15.64 3.10
C ARG A 456 -18.79 16.70 3.31
N ASN A 457 -18.84 17.31 4.49
CA ASN A 457 -19.80 18.35 4.82
C ASN A 457 -19.13 19.72 4.96
N LYS A 458 -18.04 19.79 5.72
CA LYS A 458 -17.27 21.02 5.97
C LYS A 458 -16.25 21.32 4.88
N LEU A 459 -15.94 20.34 4.02
CA LEU A 459 -14.91 20.44 2.96
C LEU A 459 -13.53 20.81 3.50
N THR A 460 -13.27 20.42 4.77
CA THR A 460 -12.00 20.71 5.45
C THR A 460 -11.14 19.46 5.50
N LEU A 461 -9.83 19.67 5.42
CA LEU A 461 -8.83 18.63 5.57
C LEU A 461 -8.83 18.04 7.00
N LYS A 462 -8.84 16.71 7.10
CA LYS A 462 -8.65 15.95 8.34
C LYS A 462 -7.39 15.09 8.21
N GLU A 463 -6.34 15.46 8.93
CA GLU A 463 -5.12 14.65 9.03
C GLU A 463 -5.34 13.52 10.03
N VAL A 464 -5.19 12.28 9.61
CA VAL A 464 -5.52 11.09 10.41
C VAL A 464 -4.25 10.30 10.68
N THR A 465 -3.87 10.28 11.96
CA THR A 465 -2.58 9.72 12.42
C THR A 465 -2.78 8.54 13.37
N ASN A 466 -1.73 7.73 13.55
CA ASN A 466 -1.72 6.55 14.43
C ASN A 466 -2.77 5.48 14.10
N CYS A 467 -3.02 5.28 12.80
CA CYS A 467 -3.88 4.23 12.28
C CYS A 467 -3.08 3.27 11.39
N GLN A 468 -3.42 1.99 11.44
CA GLN A 468 -2.89 0.95 10.56
C GLN A 468 -4.04 0.09 10.01
N TYR A 469 -3.80 -0.57 8.87
CA TYR A 469 -4.80 -1.42 8.21
C TYR A 469 -4.38 -2.88 8.24
N LEU A 470 -5.29 -3.74 8.66
CA LEU A 470 -5.19 -5.18 8.53
C LEU A 470 -6.37 -5.67 7.70
N VAL A 471 -6.07 -6.32 6.58
CA VAL A 471 -7.06 -6.63 5.58
C VAL A 471 -7.02 -8.13 5.27
N SER A 472 -8.17 -8.76 5.06
CA SER A 472 -8.26 -10.11 4.50
C SER A 472 -9.09 -10.14 3.23
N MET A 473 -8.76 -11.07 2.33
CA MET A 473 -9.46 -11.23 1.06
C MET A 473 -9.51 -12.70 0.62
N CYS A 474 -10.57 -13.03 -0.10
CA CYS A 474 -10.74 -14.31 -0.77
C CYS A 474 -10.64 -14.12 -2.29
N PRO A 475 -9.60 -14.66 -2.97
CA PRO A 475 -9.44 -14.52 -4.42
C PRO A 475 -10.61 -15.07 -5.22
N THR A 476 -11.31 -16.09 -4.71
CA THR A 476 -12.42 -16.76 -5.42
C THR A 476 -13.79 -16.12 -5.17
N ALA A 477 -13.89 -15.09 -4.32
CA ALA A 477 -15.13 -14.40 -4.00
C ALA A 477 -15.06 -12.93 -4.45
N GLY A 478 -16.14 -12.39 -5.04
CA GLY A 478 -16.18 -11.00 -5.48
C GLY A 478 -15.37 -10.72 -6.75
N SER A 479 -14.89 -9.48 -6.91
CA SER A 479 -14.00 -9.12 -8.00
C SER A 479 -12.55 -9.47 -7.64
N CYS A 480 -11.81 -10.15 -8.51
CA CYS A 480 -10.43 -10.57 -8.22
C CYS A 480 -9.40 -9.43 -8.35
N THR A 481 -9.82 -8.19 -8.63
CA THR A 481 -8.92 -7.12 -9.05
C THR A 481 -8.82 -6.03 -7.99
N ILE A 482 -7.68 -5.97 -7.31
CA ILE A 482 -7.28 -4.82 -6.47
C ILE A 482 -6.45 -3.87 -7.31
N ASN A 483 -6.70 -2.56 -7.17
CA ASN A 483 -5.91 -1.52 -7.84
C ASN A 483 -4.41 -1.67 -7.48
N PRO A 484 -3.51 -1.88 -8.47
CA PRO A 484 -2.07 -2.03 -8.21
C PRO A 484 -1.45 -0.86 -7.45
N ARG A 485 -2.00 0.36 -7.59
CA ARG A 485 -1.52 1.55 -6.87
C ARG A 485 -1.77 1.46 -5.37
N LEU A 486 -2.89 0.83 -4.98
CA LEU A 486 -3.14 0.54 -3.57
C LEU A 486 -2.12 -0.47 -3.05
N GLN A 487 -1.79 -1.52 -3.81
CA GLN A 487 -0.83 -2.56 -3.38
C GLN A 487 0.58 -1.99 -3.12
N VAL A 488 1.09 -1.12 -3.99
CA VAL A 488 2.44 -0.52 -3.86
C VAL A 488 2.59 0.35 -2.60
N LYS A 489 1.51 0.98 -2.16
CA LYS A 489 1.55 1.99 -1.08
C LYS A 489 1.10 1.43 0.25
N SER A 490 0.19 0.48 0.21
CA SER A 490 -0.22 -0.26 1.39
C SER A 490 0.91 -1.14 1.96
N ASN A 491 2.07 -1.27 1.29
CA ASN A 491 3.13 -2.22 1.69
C ASN A 491 2.52 -3.57 2.07
N VAL A 492 1.43 -3.92 1.41
CA VAL A 492 0.56 -4.99 1.83
C VAL A 492 1.31 -6.26 1.54
N LYS A 493 1.85 -6.80 2.62
CA LYS A 493 2.58 -8.05 2.57
C LYS A 493 1.52 -9.11 2.45
N LEU A 494 1.49 -9.75 1.29
CA LEU A 494 0.74 -10.98 1.09
C LEU A 494 1.30 -12.00 2.05
N ILE A 495 0.65 -12.20 3.18
CA ILE A 495 1.04 -13.26 4.10
C ILE A 495 0.18 -14.45 3.69
N ASP A 496 0.66 -15.27 2.78
CA ASP A 496 0.29 -16.69 2.71
C ASP A 496 -1.11 -17.08 2.16
N HIS A 497 -1.09 -18.08 1.27
CA HIS A 497 -2.23 -18.93 0.96
C HIS A 497 -2.30 -20.06 2.01
N ILE A 498 -3.18 -19.93 3.01
CA ILE A 498 -3.48 -21.07 3.88
C ILE A 498 -4.10 -22.19 3.03
N SER A 499 -3.33 -23.23 2.73
CA SER A 499 -3.86 -24.48 2.16
C SER A 499 -4.93 -25.01 3.09
N SER A 500 -6.07 -25.46 2.54
CA SER A 500 -7.25 -25.92 3.27
C SER A 500 -6.89 -26.59 4.60
N MET A 501 -7.31 -25.94 5.69
CA MET A 501 -7.02 -26.40 7.05
C MET A 501 -8.04 -27.45 7.52
N PHE A 502 -8.46 -28.33 6.60
CA PHE A 502 -9.38 -29.45 6.84
C PHE A 502 -9.07 -30.61 5.91
#